data_AF-A0A959IMA2-F1
#
_entry.id   AF-A0A959IMA2-F1
#
_cell.length_a   1.000
_cell.length_b   1.000
_cell.length_c   1.000
_cell.angle_alpha   90.00
_cell.angle_beta   90.00
_cell.angle_gamma   90.00
#
_symmetry.space_group_name_H-M   'P 1'
#
loop_
_entity.id
_entity.type
_entity.pdbx_description
1 polymer ?
#
loop_
_entity_poly.entity_id
_entity_poly.type
_entity_poly.pdbx_seq_one_letter_code
_entity_poly.pdbx_strand_id
1 'polypeptide(L)' 'PALLLYGAKDARVSRAEIDTIFHNLAGEKNLVVFENAEHECYLNDHEADWDAAIDRFLDH' A
#
# COMPACT_ATOMS: atom_id res chain seq x y z
N PRO A 1 -8.26 11.25 -5.49
CA PRO A 1 -7.87 10.23 -4.49
C PRO A 1 -6.87 9.21 -5.08
N ALA A 2 -5.81 8.88 -4.34
CA ALA A 2 -4.82 7.86 -4.70
C ALA A 2 -4.58 6.89 -3.54
N LEU A 3 -4.48 5.60 -3.82
CA LEU A 3 -4.17 4.56 -2.82
C LEU A 3 -2.80 3.94 -3.14
N LEU A 4 -1.91 3.93 -2.15
CA LEU A 4 -0.60 3.30 -2.23
C LEU A 4 -0.58 2.10 -1.29
N LEU A 5 -0.14 0.96 -1.80
CA LEU A 5 -0.03 -0.30 -1.08
C LEU A 5 1.45 -0.70 -1.05
N TYR A 6 1.99 -1.00 0.13
CA TYR A 6 3.41 -1.31 0.30
C TYR A 6 3.65 -2.43 1.32
N GLY A 7 4.49 -3.39 0.98
CA GLY A 7 4.98 -4.45 1.86
C GLY A 7 6.27 -4.04 2.53
N ALA A 8 6.28 -3.96 3.86
CA ALA A 8 7.43 -3.46 4.62
C ALA A 8 8.68 -4.34 4.47
N LYS A 9 8.53 -5.60 4.02
CA LYS A 9 9.64 -6.52 3.76
C LYS A 9 9.95 -6.68 2.28
N ASP A 10 9.43 -5.82 1.41
CA ASP A 10 9.80 -5.85 0.00
C ASP A 10 11.29 -5.51 -0.16
N ALA A 11 12.07 -6.50 -0.61
CA ALA A 11 13.52 -6.36 -0.80
C ALA A 11 13.90 -5.53 -2.05
N ARG A 12 12.93 -5.21 -2.91
CA ARG A 12 13.13 -4.49 -4.19
C ARG A 12 12.77 -3.02 -4.10
N VAL A 13 11.86 -2.66 -3.20
CA VAL A 13 11.39 -1.27 -3.01
C VAL A 13 11.51 -0.89 -1.54
N SER A 14 12.29 0.14 -1.27
CA SER A 14 12.49 0.61 0.09
C SER A 14 11.33 1.46 0.59
N ARG A 15 11.13 1.48 1.92
CA ARG A 15 10.17 2.37 2.56
C ARG A 15 10.40 3.85 2.21
N ALA A 16 11.66 4.25 2.07
CA ALA A 16 12.02 5.63 1.73
C ALA A 16 11.55 6.04 0.32
N GLU A 17 11.57 5.12 -0.65
CA GLU A 17 11.05 5.38 -1.99
C GLU A 17 9.54 5.58 -1.96
N ILE A 18 8.83 4.72 -1.21
CA ILE A 18 7.38 4.82 -1.02
C ILE A 18 7.00 6.13 -0.33
N ASP A 19 7.70 6.50 0.74
CA ASP A 19 7.46 7.75 1.45
C ASP A 19 7.73 8.96 0.54
N THR A 20 8.72 8.87 -0.35
CA THR A 20 9.02 9.92 -1.33
C THR A 20 7.90 10.06 -2.35
N ILE A 21 7.40 8.96 -2.92
CA ILE A 21 6.27 8.99 -3.85
C ILE A 21 5.03 9.53 -3.14
N PHE A 22 4.73 9.01 -1.95
CA PHE A 22 3.59 9.44 -1.15
C PHE A 22 3.64 10.94 -0.88
N HIS A 23 4.78 11.50 -0.43
CA HIS A 23 4.91 12.93 -0.20
C HIS A 23 4.70 13.78 -1.46
N ASN A 24 5.23 13.34 -2.60
CA ASN A 24 5.16 14.09 -3.85
C ASN A 24 3.79 14.01 -4.56
N LEU A 25 2.90 13.10 -4.16
CA LEU A 25 1.54 13.06 -4.68
C LEU A 25 0.70 14.22 -4.13
N ALA A 26 0.09 15.00 -5.02
CA ALA A 26 -0.85 16.05 -4.66
C ALA A 26 -2.28 15.53 -4.54
N GLY A 27 -3.08 16.11 -3.64
CA GLY A 27 -4.46 15.73 -3.40
C GLY A 27 -4.63 14.63 -2.35
N GLU A 28 -5.87 14.13 -2.23
CA GLU A 28 -6.22 13.10 -1.26
C GLU A 28 -5.51 11.78 -1.59
N LYS A 29 -4.80 11.24 -0.60
CA LYS A 29 -3.96 10.06 -0.75
C LYS A 29 -3.95 9.24 0.52
N ASN A 30 -3.96 7.92 0.35
CA ASN A 30 -3.92 6.94 1.43
C ASN A 30 -2.74 5.99 1.20
N LEU A 31 -2.02 5.67 2.27
CA LEU A 31 -0.92 4.70 2.25
C LEU A 31 -1.27 3.56 3.20
N VAL A 32 -1.26 2.34 2.70
CA VAL A 32 -1.44 1.12 3.47
C VAL A 32 -0.12 0.35 3.46
N VAL A 33 0.40 0.05 4.64
CA VAL A 33 1.64 -0.68 4.83
C VAL A 33 1.33 -2.05 5.42
N PHE A 34 1.69 -3.10 4.69
CA PHE A 34 1.59 -4.48 5.12
C PHE A 34 2.92 -4.86 5.79
N GLU A 35 3.00 -4.71 7.11
CA GLU A 35 4.22 -4.88 7.92
C GLU A 35 4.85 -6.29 7.80
N ASN A 36 4.03 -7.30 7.49
CA ASN A 36 4.48 -8.69 7.38
C ASN A 36 4.68 -9.20 5.96
N ALA A 37 4.28 -8.41 4.94
CA ALA A 37 4.34 -8.81 3.54
C ALA A 37 5.71 -8.52 2.91
N GLU A 38 6.24 -9.52 2.22
CA GLU A 38 7.41 -9.39 1.33
C GLU A 38 6.96 -8.94 -0.07
N HIS A 39 7.72 -9.27 -1.12
CA HIS A 39 7.35 -8.98 -2.50
C HIS A 39 6.23 -9.91 -3.04
N GLU A 40 6.00 -11.05 -2.38
CA GLU A 40 4.92 -11.96 -2.79
C GLU A 40 3.57 -11.32 -2.48
N CYS A 41 2.68 -11.44 -3.48
CA CYS A 41 1.39 -10.78 -3.56
C CYS A 41 0.66 -10.70 -2.21
N TYR A 42 0.38 -9.48 -1.75
CA TYR A 42 -0.58 -9.18 -0.68
C TYR A 42 -1.92 -9.92 -0.87
N LEU A 43 -2.24 -10.29 -2.11
CA LEU A 43 -3.43 -11.05 -2.51
C LEU A 43 -3.49 -12.49 -1.96
N ASN A 44 -2.40 -13.11 -1.53
CA ASN A 44 -2.45 -14.48 -1.00
C ASN A 44 -2.54 -14.52 0.52
N ASP A 45 -1.70 -13.75 1.24
CA ASP A 45 -1.63 -13.81 2.71
C ASP A 45 -2.40 -12.67 3.40
N HIS A 46 -2.75 -11.61 2.67
CA HIS A 46 -3.40 -10.41 3.18
C HIS A 46 -4.65 -10.02 2.36
N GLU A 47 -5.29 -10.99 1.71
CA GLU A 47 -6.48 -10.79 0.84
C GLU A 47 -7.56 -9.94 1.52
N ALA A 48 -7.92 -10.27 2.76
CA ALA A 48 -8.95 -9.55 3.52
C ALA A 48 -8.57 -8.08 3.83
N ASP A 49 -7.29 -7.83 4.15
CA ASP A 49 -6.80 -6.47 4.42
C ASP A 49 -6.72 -5.67 3.11
N TRP A 50 -6.41 -6.35 2.00
CA TRP A 50 -6.38 -5.78 0.67
C TRP A 50 -7.80 -5.40 0.21
N ASP A 51 -8.76 -6.32 0.29
CA ASP A 51 -10.16 -6.07 -0.05
C ASP A 51 -10.72 -4.90 0.76
N ALA A 52 -10.49 -4.89 2.09
CA ALA A 52 -10.94 -3.80 2.94
C ALA A 52 -10.31 -2.44 2.57
N ALA A 53 -9.04 -2.42 2.15
CA ALA A 53 -8.38 -1.19 1.71
C ALA A 53 -8.92 -0.69 0.37
N ILE A 54 -9.24 -1.61 -0.55
CA ILE A 54 -9.80 -1.31 -1.86
C ILE A 54 -11.25 -0.84 -1.74
N ASP A 55 -12.10 -1.57 -1.00
CA ASP A 55 -13.50 -1.21 -0.76
C ASP A 55 -13.59 0.18 -0.14
N ARG A 56 -12.79 0.44 0.91
CA ARG A 56 -12.74 1.76 1.55
C ARG A 56 -12.32 2.88 0.60
N PHE A 57 -11.47 2.57 -0.38
CA PHE A 57 -11.03 3.55 -1.36
C PHE A 57 -12.05 3.79 -2.48
N LEU A 58 -12.81 2.77 -2.88
CA LEU A 58 -13.80 2.87 -3.95
C LEU A 58 -15.15 3.42 -3.48
N ASP A 59 -15.51 3.20 -2.22
CA ASP A 59 -16.75 3.70 -1.61
C ASP A 59 -16.67 5.20 -1.18
N HIS A 60 -15.52 5.85 -1.38
CA HIS A 60 -15.26 7.27 -1.06
C HIS A 60 -14.88 8.08 -2.31
#